data_AF-A0A1I6V3A2-F1
#
_entry.id   AF-A0A1I6V3A2-F1
#
_cell.length_a   1.000
_cell.length_b   1.000
_cell.length_c   1.000
_cell.angle_alpha   90.00
_cell.angle_beta   90.00
_cell.angle_gamma   90.00
#
_symmetry.space_group_name_H-M   'P 1'
#
loop_
_entity.id
_entity.type
_entity.pdbx_description
1 polymer ?
#
loop_
_entity_poly.entity_id
_entity_poly.type
_entity_poly.pdbx_seq_one_letter_code
_entity_poly.pdbx_strand_id
1 'polypeptide(L)'
;MQKVNWTIKDITAIDKNTGVYFLRTNVRTFGEQTTWEYYNLIREIECTNRQLKTDLNLRPIYHQKDERSDAHLFFGLLSYWIVNTIRFQLKQSGENAYWTEIV
;
A
#
# COMPACT_ATOMS: atom_id res chain seq x y z
N MET A 1 -29.74 5.42 -12.54
CA MET A 1 -28.83 5.56 -11.39
C MET A 1 -29.59 5.13 -10.13
N GLN A 2 -29.20 4.04 -9.46
CA GLN A 2 -29.87 3.61 -8.22
C GLN A 2 -29.56 4.59 -7.09
N LYS A 3 -30.61 5.08 -6.42
CA LYS A 3 -30.53 6.01 -5.29
C LYS A 3 -30.13 5.21 -4.05
N VAL A 4 -28.95 5.49 -3.50
CA VAL A 4 -28.44 4.82 -2.29
C VAL A 4 -28.96 5.59 -1.08
N ASN A 5 -29.78 4.93 -0.27
CA ASN A 5 -30.16 5.43 1.05
C ASN A 5 -29.07 5.00 2.04
N TRP A 6 -28.46 5.96 2.73
CA TRP A 6 -27.49 5.72 3.78
C TRP A 6 -27.96 6.43 5.04
N THR A 7 -27.65 5.84 6.19
CA THR A 7 -27.88 6.40 7.52
C THR A 7 -26.55 6.59 8.20
N ILE A 8 -26.37 7.75 8.82
CA ILE A 8 -25.16 8.01 9.57
C ILE A 8 -25.20 7.20 10.88
N LYS A 9 -24.17 6.40 11.16
CA LYS A 9 -23.94 5.86 12.51
C LYS A 9 -23.66 7.03 13.46
N ASP A 10 -24.20 6.97 14.66
CA ASP A 10 -24.25 8.07 15.64
C ASP A 10 -22.90 8.81 15.78
N ILE A 11 -22.83 10.05 15.30
CA ILE A 11 -21.61 10.89 15.24
C ILE A 11 -21.34 11.56 16.60
N THR A 12 -22.24 11.44 17.57
CA THR A 12 -22.15 12.17 18.84
C THR A 12 -20.89 11.82 19.65
N ALA A 13 -20.27 10.67 19.38
CA ALA A 13 -19.00 10.23 19.98
C ALA A 13 -17.74 10.65 19.20
N ILE A 14 -17.87 11.24 18.01
CA ILE A 14 -16.73 11.60 17.16
C ILE A 14 -16.39 13.07 17.39
N ASP A 15 -15.14 13.33 17.78
CA ASP A 15 -14.62 14.68 17.95
C ASP A 15 -14.86 15.51 16.67
N LYS A 16 -15.47 16.69 16.81
CA LYS A 16 -15.84 17.58 15.70
C LYS A 16 -14.62 18.05 14.89
N ASN A 17 -13.42 17.95 15.45
CA ASN A 17 -12.17 18.26 14.77
C ASN A 17 -11.63 17.11 13.91
N THR A 18 -12.23 15.92 13.97
CA THR A 18 -11.79 14.75 13.21
C THR A 18 -12.68 14.54 11.98
N GLY A 19 -12.09 14.56 10.79
CA GLY A 19 -12.81 14.25 9.55
C GLY A 19 -13.28 12.79 9.52
N VAL A 20 -14.48 12.55 8.97
CA VAL A 20 -15.04 11.20 8.79
C VAL A 20 -14.87 10.78 7.32
N TYR A 21 -14.25 9.61 7.11
CA TYR A 21 -14.12 9.01 5.78
C TYR A 21 -15.22 7.99 5.53
N PHE A 22 -15.84 8.04 4.35
CA PHE A 22 -16.80 7.05 3.91
C PHE A 22 -16.20 6.18 2.81
N LEU A 23 -16.22 4.86 3.00
CA LEU A 23 -15.80 3.90 1.99
C LEU A 23 -17.02 3.43 1.20
N ARG A 24 -16.91 3.47 -0.12
CA ARG A 24 -17.93 2.96 -1.04
C ARG A 24 -17.27 2.01 -2.03
N THR A 25 -17.87 0.84 -2.21
CA THR A 25 -17.50 -0.13 -3.23
C THR A 25 -18.71 -0.48 -4.10
N ASN A 26 -18.47 -0.82 -5.38
CA ASN A 26 -19.47 -1.39 -6.28
C ASN A 26 -19.47 -2.92 -6.24
N VAL A 27 -18.54 -3.55 -5.50
CA VAL A 27 -18.45 -5.00 -5.33
C VAL A 27 -19.43 -5.46 -4.27
N ARG A 28 -20.52 -6.11 -4.69
CA ARG A 28 -21.62 -6.50 -3.82
C ARG A 28 -21.29 -7.64 -2.84
N THR A 29 -20.24 -8.40 -3.12
CA THR A 29 -19.83 -9.56 -2.31
C THR A 29 -18.94 -9.19 -1.13
N PHE A 30 -18.45 -7.94 -1.06
CA PHE A 30 -17.56 -7.52 0.02
C PHE A 30 -18.35 -7.12 1.26
N GLY A 31 -17.97 -7.70 2.40
CA GLY A 31 -18.41 -7.21 3.71
C GLY A 31 -17.68 -5.93 4.14
N GLU A 32 -18.08 -5.35 5.27
CA GLU A 32 -17.46 -4.14 5.84
C GLU A 32 -15.97 -4.34 6.10
N GLN A 33 -15.59 -5.44 6.78
CA GLN A 33 -14.21 -5.76 7.11
C GLN A 33 -13.34 -5.92 5.85
N THR A 34 -13.82 -6.71 4.88
CA THR A 34 -13.11 -6.91 3.61
C THR A 34 -12.93 -5.59 2.87
N THR A 35 -13.97 -4.75 2.81
CA THR A 35 -13.88 -3.42 2.19
C THR A 35 -12.83 -2.54 2.88
N TRP A 36 -12.76 -2.59 4.21
CA TRP A 36 -11.75 -1.88 4.99
C TRP A 36 -10.33 -2.40 4.73
N GLU A 37 -10.14 -3.71 4.69
CA GLU A 37 -8.85 -4.34 4.37
C GLU A 37 -8.37 -3.95 2.97
N TYR A 38 -9.25 -4.05 1.96
CA TYR A 38 -8.94 -3.63 0.59
C TYR A 38 -8.60 -2.13 0.50
N TYR A 39 -9.34 -1.27 1.19
CA TYR A 39 -9.02 0.16 1.23
C TYR A 39 -7.63 0.40 1.82
N ASN A 40 -7.26 -0.31 2.89
CA ASN A 40 -5.96 -0.14 3.52
C ASN A 40 -4.78 -0.67 2.69
N LEU A 41 -5.02 -1.45 1.62
CA LEU A 41 -3.96 -1.82 0.67
C LEU A 41 -3.28 -0.59 0.05
N ILE A 42 -3.96 0.57 -0.01
CA ILE A 42 -3.33 1.81 -0.47
C ILE A 42 -2.09 2.18 0.36
N ARG A 43 -2.12 1.92 1.68
CA ARG A 43 -0.99 2.19 2.57
C ARG A 43 0.18 1.27 2.27
N GLU A 44 -0.10 0.02 1.88
CA GLU A 44 0.92 -0.93 1.46
C GLU A 44 1.58 -0.46 0.16
N ILE A 45 0.79 -0.03 -0.82
CA ILE A 45 1.30 0.53 -2.09
C ILE A 45 2.15 1.79 -1.84
N GLU A 46 1.73 2.68 -0.95
CA GLU A 46 2.51 3.88 -0.58
C GLU A 46 3.83 3.51 0.10
N CYS A 47 3.83 2.50 0.96
CA CYS A 47 5.03 1.97 1.61
C CYS A 47 6.00 1.38 0.59
N THR A 48 5.52 0.54 -0.32
CA THR A 48 6.30 -0.01 -1.45
C THR A 48 6.92 1.10 -2.29
N ASN A 49 6.13 2.10 -2.67
CA ASN A 49 6.62 3.24 -3.45
C ASN A 49 7.66 4.08 -2.71
N ARG A 50 7.59 4.13 -1.38
CA ARG A 50 8.61 4.77 -0.55
C ARG A 50 9.91 3.97 -0.60
N GLN A 51 9.85 2.67 -0.32
CA GLN A 51 11.01 1.75 -0.32
C GLN A 51 11.73 1.73 -1.68
N LEU A 52 10.96 1.67 -2.77
CA LEU A 52 11.49 1.76 -4.13
C LEU A 52 12.30 3.05 -4.35
N LYS A 53 11.83 4.18 -3.82
CA LYS A 53 12.50 5.49 -3.98
C LYS A 53 13.69 5.66 -3.04
N THR A 54 13.58 5.21 -1.79
CA THR A 54 14.60 5.43 -0.74
C THR A 54 15.59 4.28 -0.71
N ASP A 55 15.13 3.08 -0.36
CA ASP A 55 15.99 1.97 0.03
C ASP A 55 16.62 1.30 -1.21
N LEU A 56 15.91 1.35 -2.33
CA LEU A 56 16.40 0.90 -3.64
C LEU A 56 16.97 2.05 -4.48
N ASN A 57 17.13 3.24 -3.92
CA ASN A 57 17.80 4.40 -4.52
C ASN A 57 17.30 4.78 -5.93
N LEU A 58 16.04 4.47 -6.30
CA LEU A 58 15.47 5.01 -7.56
C LEU A 58 15.42 6.53 -7.54
N ARG A 59 15.51 7.16 -6.37
CA ARG A 59 15.80 8.58 -6.24
C ARG A 59 17.00 8.80 -5.30
N PRO A 60 17.92 9.72 -5.64
CA PRO A 60 17.93 10.60 -6.82
C PRO A 60 18.17 9.86 -8.15
N ILE A 61 17.64 10.40 -9.26
CA ILE A 61 17.88 9.83 -10.58
C ILE A 61 19.23 10.35 -11.08
N TYR A 62 20.26 9.50 -10.99
CA TYR A 62 21.61 9.83 -11.47
C TYR A 62 21.85 9.53 -12.96
N HIS A 63 20.98 8.71 -13.55
CA HIS A 63 21.11 8.25 -14.93
C HIS A 63 20.64 9.33 -15.91
N GLN A 64 21.50 9.65 -16.88
CA GLN A 64 21.25 10.71 -17.89
C GLN A 64 20.84 10.14 -19.25
N LYS A 65 20.77 8.81 -19.38
CA LYS A 65 20.34 8.10 -20.59
C LYS A 65 19.16 7.20 -20.25
N ASP A 66 18.16 7.18 -21.13
CA ASP A 66 16.93 6.41 -20.94
C ASP A 66 17.20 4.93 -20.68
N GLU A 67 18.07 4.31 -21.48
CA GLU A 67 18.48 2.90 -21.32
C GLU A 67 19.01 2.57 -19.91
N ARG A 68 19.69 3.52 -19.28
CA ARG A 68 20.28 3.33 -17.95
C ARG A 68 19.26 3.57 -16.85
N SER A 69 18.33 4.50 -17.05
CA SER A 69 17.18 4.70 -16.18
C SER A 69 16.26 3.47 -16.17
N ASP A 70 15.98 2.90 -17.34
CA ASP A 70 15.17 1.69 -17.49
C ASP A 70 15.82 0.49 -16.83
N ALA A 71 17.12 0.29 -17.05
CA ALA A 71 17.87 -0.77 -16.39
C ALA A 71 17.82 -0.63 -14.85
N HIS A 72 18.00 0.59 -14.32
CA HIS A 72 17.93 0.82 -12.88
C HIS A 72 16.53 0.52 -12.32
N LEU A 73 15.47 0.97 -13.02
CA LEU A 73 14.09 0.67 -12.64
C LEU A 73 13.83 -0.84 -12.61
N PHE A 74 14.30 -1.55 -13.64
CA PHE A 74 14.14 -3.00 -13.74
C PHE A 74 14.82 -3.73 -12.58
N PHE A 75 16.09 -3.42 -12.30
CA PHE A 75 16.81 -4.04 -11.18
C PHE A 75 16.20 -3.66 -9.82
N GLY A 76 15.77 -2.42 -9.64
CA GLY A 76 15.07 -1.99 -8.43
C GLY A 76 13.78 -2.79 -8.20
N LEU A 77 12.96 -2.98 -9.23
CA LEU A 77 11.75 -3.79 -9.12
C LEU A 77 12.04 -5.27 -8.83
N LEU A 78 13.09 -5.82 -9.44
CA LEU A 78 13.52 -7.20 -9.20
C LEU A 78 13.98 -7.39 -7.75
N SER A 79 14.80 -6.47 -7.22
CA SER A 79 15.22 -6.48 -5.82
C SER A 79 14.01 -6.36 -4.87
N TYR A 80 13.04 -5.50 -5.20
CA TYR A 80 11.77 -5.42 -4.49
C TYR A 80 11.05 -6.77 -4.43
N TRP A 81 10.92 -7.48 -5.55
CA TRP A 81 10.28 -8.79 -5.58
C TRP A 81 10.96 -9.82 -4.69
N ILE A 82 12.29 -9.86 -4.68
CA ILE A 82 13.05 -10.81 -3.85
C ILE A 82 12.74 -10.58 -2.38
N VAL A 83 12.94 -9.35 -1.88
CA VAL A 83 12.72 -9.02 -0.47
C VAL A 83 11.24 -9.17 -0.10
N ASN A 84 10.32 -8.75 -0.96
CA ASN A 84 8.88 -8.91 -0.70
C ASN A 84 8.46 -10.38 -0.61
N THR A 85 9.07 -11.25 -1.42
CA THR A 85 8.83 -12.70 -1.36
C THR A 85 9.34 -13.27 -0.03
N ILE A 86 10.53 -12.86 0.43
CA ILE A 86 11.07 -13.25 1.73
C ILE A 86 10.14 -12.78 2.86
N ARG A 87 9.69 -11.52 2.84
CA ARG A 87 8.74 -10.99 3.81
C ARG A 87 7.43 -11.78 3.84
N PHE A 88 6.92 -12.15 2.69
CA PHE A 88 5.72 -12.96 2.58
C PHE A 88 5.91 -14.36 3.22
N GLN A 89 7.08 -14.98 3.01
CA GLN A 89 7.41 -16.27 3.64
C GLN A 89 7.59 -16.15 5.16
N LEU A 90 8.28 -15.12 5.64
CA LEU A 90 8.45 -14.84 7.07
C LEU A 90 7.11 -14.59 7.76
N LYS A 91 6.23 -13.82 7.12
CA LYS A 91 4.89 -13.55 7.66
C LYS A 91 4.06 -14.83 7.81
N GLN A 92 4.23 -15.80 6.91
CA GLN A 92 3.59 -17.11 7.04
C GLN A 92 4.15 -17.95 8.19
N SER A 93 5.42 -17.77 8.55
CA SER A 93 6.02 -18.40 9.75
C SER A 93 5.76 -17.62 11.04
N GLY A 94 4.96 -16.54 11.00
CA GLY A 94 4.64 -15.70 12.15
C GLY A 94 5.62 -14.56 12.42
N GLU A 95 6.65 -14.40 11.59
CA GLU A 95 7.68 -13.38 11.74
C GLU A 95 7.35 -12.15 10.88
N ASN A 96 7.22 -10.99 11.53
CA ASN A 96 6.94 -9.73 10.83
C ASN A 96 8.22 -8.91 10.69
N ALA A 97 8.96 -9.15 9.60
CA ALA A 97 10.17 -8.40 9.28
C ALA A 97 9.91 -7.17 8.41
N TYR A 98 10.55 -6.06 8.77
CA TYR A 98 10.68 -4.84 7.99
C TYR A 98 11.74 -4.98 6.90
N TRP A 99 11.65 -4.09 5.91
CA TRP A 99 12.58 -4.06 4.78
C TRP A 99 14.05 -3.94 5.22
N THR A 100 14.32 -3.07 6.19
CA THR A 100 15.66 -2.81 6.77
C THR A 100 16.21 -3.96 7.62
N GLU A 101 15.40 -4.96 7.93
CA GLU A 101 15.84 -6.14 8.70
C GLU A 101 16.24 -7.30 7.78
N ILE A 102 15.92 -7.19 6.49
CA ILE A 102 16.23 -8.20 5.47
C ILE A 102 17.40 -7.77 4.59
N VAL A 103 17.51 -6.46 4.32
CA VAL A 103 18.56 -5.84 3.51
C VAL A 103 19.64 -5.24 4.39
#